data_AF-A0A9X9A3G5-F1
#
_entry.id   AF-A0A9X9A3G5-F1
#
_cell.length_a   1.000
_cell.length_b   1.000
_cell.length_c   1.000
_cell.angle_alpha   90.00
_cell.angle_beta   90.00
_cell.angle_gamma   90.00
#
_symmetry.space_group_name_H-M   'P 1'
#
loop_
_entity.id
_entity.type
_entity.pdbx_description
1 polymer ?
#
loop_
_entity_poly.entity_id
_entity_poly.type
_entity_poly.pdbx_seq_one_letter_code
_entity_poly.pdbx_strand_id
1 'polypeptide(L)'
;RVLMEGKSGSKDQISPFQAFCIGMAARVGTGNITGIAIAIALGGPGAVFWMWIISIISSASSFVESTLAQIYKVKDKTGFRGGPSYYMEKGLNKRWMGVL
;
A
#
# COMPACT_ATOMS: atom_id res chain seq x y z
N ARG A 1 -3.54 -16.35 15.30
CA ARG A 1 -4.00 -15.63 16.51
C ARG A 1 -3.73 -14.13 16.46
N VAL A 2 -2.63 -13.66 15.85
CA VAL A 2 -2.31 -12.22 15.71
C VAL A 2 -3.32 -11.42 14.87
N LEU A 3 -4.13 -12.05 14.01
CA LEU A 3 -5.19 -11.38 13.23
C LEU A 3 -6.50 -11.17 13.99
N MET A 4 -6.70 -11.82 15.14
CA MET A 4 -7.97 -11.90 15.86
C MET A 4 -7.89 -11.41 17.31
N GLU A 5 -6.71 -11.00 17.77
CA GLU A 5 -6.53 -10.37 19.08
C GLU A 5 -6.90 -8.89 18.98
N GLY A 6 -8.20 -8.61 18.90
CA GLY A 6 -8.72 -7.28 19.17
C GLY A 6 -8.42 -6.95 20.63
N LYS A 7 -7.35 -6.20 20.89
CA LYS A 7 -7.16 -5.55 22.19
C LYS A 7 -8.43 -4.73 22.44
N SER A 8 -9.20 -5.12 23.44
CA SER A 8 -10.31 -4.32 23.95
C SER A 8 -9.78 -2.93 24.32
N GLY A 9 -9.99 -1.93 23.46
CA GLY A 9 -9.38 -0.63 23.65
C GLY A 9 -9.73 0.35 22.54
N SER A 10 -10.52 1.37 22.90
CA SER A 10 -10.87 2.58 22.12
C SER A 10 -11.71 2.37 20.83
N LYS A 11 -12.88 3.05 20.77
CA LYS A 11 -13.81 3.06 19.61
C LYS A 11 -13.20 3.55 18.28
N ASP A 12 -11.99 4.11 18.31
CA ASP A 12 -11.29 4.72 17.17
C ASP A 12 -10.25 3.83 16.48
N GLN A 13 -10.02 2.58 16.93
CA GLN A 13 -9.00 1.72 16.33
C GLN A 13 -9.61 0.58 15.51
N ILE A 14 -9.34 0.60 14.19
CA ILE A 14 -9.72 -0.46 13.26
C ILE A 14 -8.80 -1.67 13.41
N SER A 15 -9.37 -2.88 13.37
CA SER A 15 -8.60 -4.13 13.37
C SER A 15 -7.69 -4.21 12.13
N PRO A 16 -6.51 -4.84 12.21
CA PRO A 16 -5.64 -5.09 11.05
C PRO A 16 -6.38 -5.77 9.88
N PHE A 17 -7.31 -6.68 10.19
CA PHE A 17 -8.13 -7.31 9.16
C PHE A 17 -9.17 -6.36 8.59
N GLN A 18 -9.78 -5.50 9.41
CA GLN A 18 -10.68 -4.46 8.91
C GLN A 18 -9.95 -3.47 8.00
N ALA A 19 -8.76 -3.01 8.40
CA ALA A 19 -7.92 -2.16 7.57
C ALA A 19 -7.57 -2.83 6.23
N PHE A 20 -7.26 -4.13 6.26
CA PHE A 20 -7.04 -4.92 5.05
C PHE A 20 -8.29 -4.99 4.16
N CYS A 21 -9.45 -5.32 4.72
CA CYS A 21 -10.71 -5.38 3.98
C CYS A 21 -11.09 -4.02 3.37
N ILE A 22 -10.91 -2.92 4.11
CA ILE A 22 -11.13 -1.55 3.60
C ILE A 22 -10.19 -1.27 2.42
N GLY A 23 -8.90 -1.63 2.55
CA GLY A 23 -7.92 -1.46 1.47
C GLY A 23 -8.23 -2.30 0.23
N MET A 24 -8.73 -3.54 0.40
CA MET A 24 -9.19 -4.37 -0.71
C MET A 24 -10.44 -3.79 -1.37
N ALA A 25 -11.42 -3.36 -0.58
CA ALA A 25 -12.66 -2.76 -1.10
C ALA A 25 -12.38 -1.51 -1.95
N ALA A 26 -11.36 -0.72 -1.60
CA ALA A 26 -10.95 0.44 -2.39
C ALA A 26 -10.34 0.09 -3.76
N ARG A 27 -9.84 -1.13 -3.95
CA ARG A 27 -9.15 -1.56 -5.19
C ARG A 27 -9.96 -2.56 -6.03
N VAL A 28 -10.94 -3.23 -5.43
CA VAL A 28 -11.84 -4.18 -6.09
C VAL A 28 -13.11 -3.44 -6.52
N GLY A 29 -13.32 -3.32 -7.83
CA GLY A 29 -14.50 -2.67 -8.37
C GLY A 29 -14.74 -3.05 -9.83
N THR A 30 -15.88 -2.64 -10.36
CA THR A 30 -16.28 -2.89 -11.75
C THR A 30 -15.24 -2.39 -12.75
N GLY A 31 -14.62 -1.23 -12.49
CA GLY A 31 -13.57 -0.68 -13.35
C GLY A 31 -12.33 -1.58 -13.50
N ASN A 32 -11.93 -2.29 -12.44
CA ASN A 32 -10.82 -3.24 -12.52
C ASN A 32 -11.18 -4.43 -13.42
N ILE A 33 -12.39 -4.96 -13.26
CA ILE A 33 -12.91 -6.08 -14.07
C ILE A 33 -13.02 -5.68 -15.54
N THR A 34 -13.58 -4.51 -15.84
CA THR A 34 -13.69 -3.99 -17.22
C THR A 34 -12.30 -3.79 -17.84
N GLY A 35 -11.35 -3.24 -17.09
CA GLY A 35 -9.97 -3.08 -17.56
C GLY A 35 -9.31 -4.42 -17.90
N ILE A 36 -9.51 -5.44 -17.06
CA ILE A 36 -9.01 -6.80 -17.31
C ILE A 36 -9.69 -7.40 -18.56
N ALA A 37 -10.99 -7.25 -18.71
CA ALA A 37 -11.72 -7.75 -19.88
C ALA A 37 -11.19 -7.13 -21.18
N ILE A 38 -10.94 -5.82 -21.20
CA ILE A 38 -10.36 -5.12 -22.36
C ILE A 38 -8.92 -5.59 -22.61
N ALA A 39 -8.11 -5.74 -21.56
CA ALA A 39 -6.74 -6.20 -21.68
C ALA A 39 -6.64 -7.61 -22.28
N ILE A 40 -7.54 -8.52 -21.89
CA ILE A 40 -7.61 -9.88 -22.45
C ILE A 40 -8.19 -9.85 -23.87
N ALA A 41 -9.23 -9.05 -24.13
CA ALA A 41 -9.84 -8.95 -25.45
C ALA A 41 -8.85 -8.43 -26.51
N LEU A 42 -8.00 -7.47 -26.15
CA LEU A 42 -7.01 -6.88 -27.05
C LEU A 42 -5.68 -7.64 -27.06
N GLY A 43 -5.20 -8.11 -25.90
CA GLY A 43 -3.90 -8.76 -25.74
C GLY A 43 -3.92 -10.28 -25.83
N GLY A 44 -5.11 -10.88 -25.95
CA GLY A 44 -5.31 -12.32 -25.90
C GLY A 44 -5.16 -12.91 -24.49
N PRO A 45 -5.37 -14.23 -24.34
CA PRO A 45 -5.31 -14.91 -23.04
C PRO A 45 -3.93 -14.83 -22.36
N GLY A 46 -2.86 -14.60 -23.14
CA GLY A 46 -1.51 -14.40 -22.63
C GLY A 46 -1.34 -13.15 -21.77
N ALA A 47 -2.27 -12.19 -21.82
CA ALA A 47 -2.26 -11.00 -20.97
C ALA A 47 -2.30 -11.34 -19.47
N VAL A 48 -2.98 -12.43 -19.10
CA VAL A 48 -3.12 -12.87 -17.70
C VAL A 48 -1.76 -13.23 -17.09
N PHE A 49 -0.89 -13.89 -17.88
CA PHE A 49 0.46 -14.21 -17.45
C PHE A 49 1.25 -12.95 -17.09
N TRP A 50 1.19 -11.93 -17.95
CA TRP A 50 1.88 -10.65 -17.73
C TRP A 50 1.30 -9.85 -16.57
N MET A 51 -0.03 -9.91 -16.37
CA MET A 51 -0.68 -9.27 -15.22
C MET A 51 -0.16 -9.82 -13.89
N TRP A 52 0.01 -11.13 -13.76
CA TRP A 52 0.54 -11.73 -12.53
C TRP A 52 2.01 -11.35 -12.28
N ILE A 53 2.85 -11.38 -13.32
CA ILE A 53 4.27 -11.00 -13.20
C ILE A 53 4.42 -9.56 -12.71
N ILE A 54 3.74 -8.60 -13.35
CA ILE A 54 3.80 -7.19 -12.97
C ILE A 54 3.19 -6.98 -11.58
N SER A 55 2.12 -7.71 -11.23
CA SER A 55 1.52 -7.64 -9.89
C SER A 55 2.49 -8.06 -8.79
N ILE A 56 3.31 -9.08 -9.02
CA ILE A 56 4.33 -9.52 -8.04
C ILE A 56 5.38 -8.42 -7.86
N ILE A 57 5.89 -7.87 -8.95
CA ILE A 57 6.91 -6.80 -8.92
C ILE A 57 6.37 -5.55 -8.22
N SER A 58 5.15 -5.13 -8.57
CA SER A 58 4.48 -3.97 -7.97
C SER A 58 4.20 -4.17 -6.47
N SER A 59 3.81 -5.39 -6.08
CA SER A 59 3.59 -5.74 -4.68
C SER A 59 4.89 -5.70 -3.88
N ALA A 60 5.99 -6.18 -4.44
CA ALA A 60 7.31 -6.11 -3.80
C ALA A 60 7.73 -4.65 -3.57
N SER A 61 7.56 -3.79 -4.57
CA SER A 61 7.85 -2.35 -4.45
C SER A 61 7.00 -1.68 -3.37
N SER A 62 5.68 -1.93 -3.39
CA SER A 62 4.73 -1.37 -2.41
C SER A 62 5.03 -1.85 -0.98
N PHE A 63 5.50 -3.09 -0.83
CA PHE A 63 5.88 -3.64 0.46
C PHE A 63 7.12 -2.94 1.03
N VAL A 64 8.17 -2.79 0.22
CA VAL A 64 9.39 -2.07 0.63
C VAL A 64 9.05 -0.64 1.06
N GLU A 65 8.20 0.05 0.30
CA GLU A 65 7.74 1.39 0.64
C GLU A 65 6.95 1.43 1.95
N SER A 66 6.05 0.47 2.16
CA SER A 66 5.28 0.36 3.41
C SER A 66 6.18 0.09 4.62
N THR A 67 7.22 -0.74 4.45
CA THR A 67 8.23 -1.00 5.48
C THR A 67 9.04 0.25 5.79
N LEU A 68 9.48 0.97 4.76
CA LEU A 68 10.25 2.20 4.90
C LEU A 68 9.43 3.29 5.60
N ALA A 69 8.15 3.41 5.27
CA ALA A 69 7.22 4.34 5.91
C ALA A 69 7.03 4.05 7.40
N GLN A 70 7.08 2.78 7.82
CA GLN A 70 7.01 2.40 9.23
C GLN A 70 8.33 2.66 9.98
N ILE A 71 9.48 2.38 9.35
CA ILE A 71 10.82 2.57 9.95
C ILE A 71 11.13 4.06 10.15
N TYR A 72 10.82 4.90 9.18
CA TYR A 72 11.13 6.34 9.20
C TYR A 72 9.99 7.21 9.73
N LYS A 73 8.97 6.60 10.35
CA LYS A 73 7.87 7.33 10.98
C LYS A 73 8.39 8.16 12.15
N VAL A 74 8.24 9.49 12.07
CA VAL A 74 8.67 10.39 13.14
C VAL A 74 7.45 10.89 13.91
N LYS A 75 7.56 10.86 15.24
CA LYS A 75 6.54 11.37 16.14
C LYS A 75 6.76 12.87 16.33
N ASP A 76 5.83 13.69 15.86
CA ASP A 76 5.81 15.13 16.05
C ASP A 76 4.91 15.49 17.25
N LYS A 77 5.03 16.72 17.78
CA LYS A 77 4.31 17.16 18.99
C LYS A 77 2.79 17.13 18.89
N THR A 78 2.23 17.08 17.68
CA THR A 78 0.77 17.07 17.42
C THR A 78 0.26 15.79 16.73
N GLY A 79 1.14 14.83 16.40
CA GLY A 79 0.74 13.62 15.68
C GLY A 79 1.92 12.83 15.12
N PHE A 80 1.63 11.80 14.33
CA PHE A 80 2.67 11.06 13.60
C PHE A 80 2.77 11.59 12.17
N ARG A 81 3.95 12.11 11.79
CA ARG A 81 4.24 12.53 10.42
C ARG A 81 5.12 11.49 9.75
N GLY A 82 4.71 11.06 8.57
CA GLY A 82 5.39 10.07 7.75
C GLY A 82 4.88 10.15 6.32
N GLY A 83 5.73 9.77 5.38
CA GLY A 83 5.46 9.84 3.93
C GLY A 83 6.76 9.81 3.13
N PRO A 84 6.69 9.76 1.78
CA PRO A 84 7.84 9.77 0.87
C PRO A 84 8.90 10.80 1.18
N SER A 85 8.47 11.99 1.51
CA SER A 85 9.31 13.08 1.94
C SER A 85 10.15 12.75 3.17
N TYR A 86 9.61 12.04 4.16
CA TYR A 86 10.30 11.75 5.43
C TYR A 86 11.37 10.64 5.31
N TYR A 87 11.16 9.61 4.50
CA TYR A 87 12.21 8.60 4.25
C TYR A 87 13.26 9.08 3.25
N MET A 88 12.90 9.94 2.29
CA MET A 88 13.89 10.59 1.41
C MET A 88 14.76 11.59 2.18
N GLU A 89 14.20 12.31 3.15
CA GLU A 89 14.94 13.23 4.02
C GLU A 89 15.82 12.49 5.06
N LYS A 90 15.29 11.46 5.74
CA LYS A 90 16.01 10.79 6.84
C LYS A 90 16.77 9.52 6.46
N GLY A 91 16.38 8.80 5.40
CA GLY A 91 17.01 7.54 4.99
C GLY A 91 18.05 7.67 3.87
N LEU A 92 17.83 8.59 2.92
CA LEU A 92 18.76 8.84 1.81
C LEU A 92 19.64 10.09 1.99
N ASN A 93 19.39 10.91 3.03
CA ASN A 93 20.10 12.19 3.27
C ASN A 93 20.14 13.10 2.01
N LYS A 94 19.14 12.98 1.12
CA LYS A 94 18.98 13.80 -0.07
C LYS A 94 17.75 14.69 0.09
N ARG A 95 17.94 15.80 0.83
CA ARG A 95 16.92 16.83 1.13
C ARG A 95 16.17 17.38 -0.09
N TRP A 96 16.73 17.26 -1.30
CA TRP A 96 16.14 17.80 -2.53
C TRP A 96 14.92 17.00 -3.05
N MET A 97 14.78 15.71 -2.70
CA MET A 97 13.59 14.93 -3.10
C MET A 97 12.45 14.95 -2.07
N GLY A 98 12.69 15.49 -0.86
CA GLY A 98 11.66 15.63 0.17
C GLY A 98 10.92 16.98 0.15
N VAL A 99 11.38 17.91 -0.69
CA VAL A 99 10.80 19.26 -0.87
C VAL A 99 10.39 19.42 -2.32
N LEU A 100 9.16 19.01 -2.61
CA LEU A 100 8.36 19.50 -3.72
C LEU A 100 6.91 19.58 -3.24
#